data_AF-A0A7I7JTW9-F1
#
_entry.id   AF-A0A7I7JTW9-F1
#
_cell.length_a   1.000
_cell.length_b   1.000
_cell.length_c   1.000
_cell.angle_alpha   90.00
_cell.angle_beta   90.00
_cell.angle_gamma   90.00
#
_symmetry.space_group_name_H-M   'P 1'
#
loop_
_entity.id
_entity.type
_entity.pdbx_description
1 polymer ?
#
loop_
_entity_poly.entity_id
_entity_poly.type
_entity_poly.pdbx_seq_one_letter_code
_entity_poly.pdbx_strand_id
1 'polypeptide(L)'
;MRRIRCGSDGTVLERVVKLTRPAAASVLMTAMLLGTPGLAAAEPARDPDGIARLIADVAEANQQLQDLGAQIAQQKESVNKALVDLQTAREDATAAQQEVEAGRQAIADADAAIVAAQQRFNTFAASTYVNGPSESYLTARDPSELMATAAAGQTLVLSSQQALDSLKRARTEQLNKESAARLAKQKADQAVANAQTSQDDAVATLTDTQRKFGEQQAEIDRLAAQRNEAQAKLAAARGQQTPPAASAPSADRWGNPGDAGPAPAKRTDQWDGPWDPTLPMIPSANVPGDPIAVINQVLGISQTSAQVTSNLGRQFLQSIGLAKPDDSGINNGRIPRVYGRQASEYVIRRGMSQRGVPYSWGGGNAAGPSRGIGSGSGTVGFDCSGLILYAFAGVGIKLPHYSGSQYKMGRQIPTAMARRGDVIFYGPGGSQHVTLYLGNGLMLEAPDVGQPVKVSPVRKSGMTPFVVRYIEY
;
A
#
# COMPACT_ATOMS: atom_id res chain seq x y z
N MET A 1 25.87 49.33 -36.26
CA MET A 1 24.90 50.10 -35.43
C MET A 1 24.13 49.13 -34.55
N ARG A 2 23.78 49.58 -33.33
CA ARG A 2 23.14 48.88 -32.19
C ARG A 2 24.03 47.93 -31.37
N ARG A 3 24.61 48.54 -30.32
CA ARG A 3 25.30 47.94 -29.16
C ARG A 3 24.26 47.44 -28.15
N ILE A 4 24.53 46.31 -27.48
CA ILE A 4 24.09 46.06 -26.09
C ILE A 4 25.27 45.48 -25.31
N ARG A 5 25.45 46.03 -24.11
CA ARG A 5 26.62 45.96 -23.20
C ARG A 5 26.67 44.67 -22.36
N CYS A 6 27.90 44.26 -22.04
CA CYS A 6 28.24 43.44 -20.87
C CYS A 6 27.93 44.16 -19.54
N GLY A 7 27.66 43.37 -18.50
CA GLY A 7 27.68 43.79 -17.09
C GLY A 7 27.65 42.57 -16.17
N SER A 8 28.83 42.20 -15.67
CA SER A 8 29.07 41.35 -14.49
C SER A 8 28.79 42.16 -13.22
N ASP A 9 28.19 41.55 -12.20
CA ASP A 9 28.77 41.44 -10.84
C ASP A 9 27.74 41.03 -9.78
N GLY A 10 28.11 39.98 -9.04
CA GLY A 10 28.00 39.83 -7.60
C GLY A 10 26.68 40.10 -6.90
N THR A 11 26.04 39.05 -6.38
CA THR A 11 25.30 39.14 -5.10
C THR A 11 25.20 37.78 -4.43
N VAL A 12 26.12 37.54 -3.49
CA VAL A 12 25.96 36.58 -2.39
C VAL A 12 25.22 37.34 -1.30
N LEU A 13 23.98 36.94 -0.99
CA LEU A 13 23.30 37.34 0.24
C LEU A 13 22.48 36.16 0.75
N GLU A 14 23.01 35.55 1.81
CA GLU A 14 22.31 34.63 2.70
C GLU A 14 21.00 35.25 3.18
N ARG A 15 19.90 34.49 3.09
CA ARG A 15 18.70 34.75 3.90
C ARG A 15 18.56 33.64 4.94
N VAL A 16 19.07 33.94 6.12
CA VAL A 16 18.71 33.26 7.38
C VAL A 16 17.27 33.64 7.71
N VAL A 17 16.34 32.69 7.55
CA VAL A 17 14.97 32.83 8.09
C VAL A 17 14.96 32.23 9.49
N LYS A 18 15.07 33.11 10.49
CA LYS A 18 14.77 32.77 11.89
C LYS A 18 13.25 32.66 12.04
N LEU A 19 12.73 31.45 12.25
CA LEU A 19 11.37 31.25 12.75
C LEU A 19 11.38 31.44 14.27
N THR A 20 10.87 32.59 14.71
CA THR A 20 10.54 32.89 16.10
C THR A 20 9.31 32.09 16.52
N ARG A 21 9.48 31.19 17.50
CA ARG A 21 8.40 30.55 18.25
C ARG A 21 7.88 31.52 19.34
N PRO A 22 6.58 31.79 19.47
CA PRO A 22 6.05 32.35 20.71
C PRO A 22 5.85 31.21 21.73
N ALA A 23 6.65 31.23 22.79
CA ALA A 23 6.39 30.47 24.00
C ALA A 23 5.29 31.19 24.79
N ALA A 24 4.12 30.57 24.91
CA ALA A 24 3.11 30.99 25.86
C ALA A 24 3.53 30.49 27.26
N ALA A 25 3.95 31.43 28.10
CA ALA A 25 4.17 31.22 29.52
C ALA A 25 2.81 31.17 30.23
N SER A 26 2.47 30.02 30.83
CA SER A 26 1.40 29.93 31.81
C SER A 26 2.01 29.77 33.19
N VAL A 27 1.83 30.83 33.97
CA VAL A 27 2.22 31.01 35.38
C VAL A 27 1.45 29.99 36.23
N LEU A 28 2.16 29.04 36.86
CA LEU A 28 1.64 28.30 38.01
C LEU A 28 2.09 29.01 39.28
N MET A 29 1.16 29.75 39.89
CA MET A 29 1.26 30.24 41.26
C MET A 29 0.87 29.12 42.22
N THR A 30 1.84 28.58 42.96
CA THR A 30 1.61 27.63 44.04
C THR A 30 1.36 28.41 45.34
N ALA A 31 0.10 28.58 45.71
CA ALA A 31 -0.27 29.09 47.04
C ALA A 31 -0.48 27.91 48.00
N MET A 32 0.51 27.68 48.88
CA MET A 32 0.35 26.90 50.09
C MET A 32 -0.58 27.63 51.05
N LEU A 33 -1.69 27.00 51.45
CA LEU A 33 -2.48 27.38 52.61
C LEU A 33 -2.72 26.15 53.48
N LEU A 34 -2.11 26.18 54.67
CA LEU A 34 -2.35 25.29 55.81
C LEU A 34 -3.76 25.56 56.37
N GLY A 35 -4.56 24.52 56.51
CA GLY A 35 -5.84 24.52 57.22
C GLY A 35 -6.05 23.18 57.94
N THR A 36 -6.35 23.24 59.23
CA THR A 36 -6.50 22.17 60.22
C THR A 36 -7.68 21.21 59.94
N PRO A 37 -7.72 19.99 60.56
CA PRO A 37 -8.75 19.00 60.27
C PRO A 37 -10.05 19.37 60.98
N GLY A 38 -11.00 19.94 60.23
CA GLY A 38 -12.39 20.05 60.64
C GLY A 38 -13.11 18.73 60.39
N LEU A 39 -13.73 18.17 61.43
CA LEU A 39 -14.63 17.02 61.37
C LEU A 39 -15.72 17.26 60.30
N ALA A 40 -15.62 16.57 59.16
CA ALA A 40 -16.67 16.55 58.16
C ALA A 40 -17.73 15.53 58.61
N ALA A 41 -18.86 16.05 59.11
CA ALA A 41 -20.09 15.29 59.19
C ALA A 41 -20.47 14.83 57.77
N ALA A 42 -20.60 13.52 57.58
CA ALA A 42 -21.10 12.93 56.36
C ALA A 42 -22.62 13.21 56.25
N GLU A 43 -22.98 14.32 55.60
CA GLU A 43 -24.32 14.50 55.06
C GLU A 43 -24.39 13.79 53.69
N PRO A 44 -25.37 12.89 53.46
CA PRO A 44 -25.56 12.30 52.16
C PRO A 44 -26.28 13.31 51.27
N ALA A 45 -25.53 14.23 50.68
CA ALA A 45 -26.03 15.01 49.56
C ALA A 45 -26.36 14.02 48.43
N ARG A 46 -27.65 13.75 48.23
CA ARG A 46 -28.14 13.18 46.99
C ARG A 46 -27.79 14.18 45.89
N ASP A 47 -26.81 13.84 45.06
CA ASP A 47 -26.51 14.57 43.82
C ASP A 47 -27.21 13.84 42.65
N PRO A 48 -28.49 14.14 42.37
CA PRO A 48 -29.20 13.57 41.23
C PRO A 48 -28.60 13.99 39.87
N ASP A 49 -27.73 15.00 39.83
CA ASP A 49 -27.13 15.52 38.60
C ASP A 49 -25.85 14.79 38.17
N GLY A 50 -25.25 13.99 39.05
CA GLY A 50 -24.01 13.25 38.76
C GLY A 50 -24.15 12.18 37.67
N ILE A 51 -25.28 11.48 37.62
CA ILE A 51 -25.55 10.49 36.55
C ILE A 51 -25.83 11.20 35.22
N ALA A 52 -26.52 12.34 35.24
CA ALA A 52 -26.79 13.12 34.03
C ALA A 52 -25.50 13.69 33.42
N ARG A 53 -24.57 14.16 34.26
CA ARG A 53 -23.21 14.53 33.82
C ARG A 53 -22.46 13.36 33.21
N LEU A 54 -22.41 12.21 33.87
CA LEU A 54 -21.75 11.02 33.32
C LEU A 54 -22.35 10.55 31.98
N ILE A 55 -23.66 10.70 31.77
CA ILE A 55 -24.30 10.42 30.49
C ILE A 55 -23.83 11.41 29.41
N ALA A 56 -23.75 12.71 29.75
CA ALA A 56 -23.25 13.73 28.84
C ALA A 56 -21.76 13.50 28.50
N ASP A 57 -20.93 13.19 29.49
CA ASP A 57 -19.49 12.91 29.32
C ASP A 57 -19.27 11.68 28.42
N VAL A 58 -20.07 10.61 28.60
CA VAL A 58 -20.03 9.43 27.70
C VAL A 58 -20.48 9.79 26.28
N ALA A 59 -21.48 10.65 26.11
CA ALA A 59 -21.94 11.07 24.79
C ALA A 59 -20.88 11.92 24.07
N GLU A 60 -20.24 12.86 24.78
CA GLU A 60 -19.14 13.67 24.25
C GLU A 60 -17.92 12.81 23.90
N ALA A 61 -17.56 11.85 24.76
CA ALA A 61 -16.46 10.94 24.50
C ALA A 61 -16.71 10.04 23.28
N ASN A 62 -17.96 9.59 23.07
CA ASN A 62 -18.36 8.85 21.88
C ASN A 62 -18.30 9.71 20.60
N GLN A 63 -18.69 10.99 20.67
CA GLN A 63 -18.58 11.90 19.53
C GLN A 63 -17.11 12.09 19.13
N GLN A 64 -16.23 12.33 20.10
CA GLN A 64 -14.79 12.46 19.86
C GLN A 64 -14.19 11.18 19.24
N LEU A 65 -14.70 10.00 19.63
CA LEU A 65 -14.26 8.72 19.04
C LEU A 65 -14.73 8.58 17.58
N GLN A 66 -15.93 9.03 17.23
CA GLN A 66 -16.40 9.08 15.84
C GLN A 66 -15.54 10.03 15.00
N ASP A 67 -15.19 11.20 15.53
CA ASP A 67 -14.35 12.18 14.86
C ASP A 67 -12.93 11.64 14.63
N LEU A 68 -12.34 10.96 15.62
CA LEU A 68 -11.06 10.27 15.48
C LEU A 68 -11.14 9.13 14.45
N GLY A 69 -12.26 8.40 14.40
CA GLY A 69 -12.51 7.38 13.39
C GLY A 69 -12.52 7.95 11.96
N ALA A 70 -13.17 9.10 11.76
CA ALA A 70 -13.16 9.81 10.48
C ALA A 70 -11.75 10.31 10.11
N GLN A 71 -10.99 10.84 11.08
CA GLN A 71 -9.60 11.26 10.87
C GLN A 71 -8.71 10.07 10.47
N ILE A 72 -8.86 8.90 11.10
CA ILE A 72 -8.11 7.69 10.73
C ILE A 72 -8.40 7.30 9.26
N ALA A 73 -9.66 7.38 8.82
CA ALA A 73 -10.01 7.08 7.44
C ALA A 73 -9.32 8.05 6.45
N GLN A 74 -9.33 9.35 6.76
CA GLN A 74 -8.63 10.36 5.97
C GLN A 74 -7.11 10.14 5.97
N GLN A 75 -6.49 9.85 7.11
CA GLN A 75 -5.05 9.62 7.19
C GLN A 75 -4.62 8.36 6.45
N LYS A 76 -5.46 7.31 6.41
CA LYS A 76 -5.22 6.13 5.56
C LYS A 76 -5.19 6.49 4.08
N GLU A 77 -6.05 7.40 3.62
CA GLU A 77 -6.01 7.90 2.25
C GLU A 77 -4.72 8.69 1.97
N SER A 78 -4.30 9.56 2.88
CA SER A 78 -3.02 10.29 2.79
C SER A 78 -1.82 9.35 2.68
N VAL A 79 -1.76 8.29 3.50
CA VAL A 79 -0.70 7.27 3.42
C VAL A 79 -0.73 6.53 2.08
N ASN A 80 -1.92 6.13 1.60
CA ASN A 80 -2.06 5.47 0.31
C ASN A 80 -1.58 6.38 -0.84
N LYS A 81 -1.91 7.67 -0.80
CA LYS A 81 -1.45 8.65 -1.77
C LYS A 81 0.07 8.80 -1.73
N ALA A 82 0.66 8.99 -0.56
CA ALA A 82 2.10 9.18 -0.40
C ALA A 82 2.90 7.96 -0.92
N LEU A 83 2.34 6.76 -0.80
CA LEU A 83 2.93 5.54 -1.36
C LEU A 83 2.90 5.49 -2.88
N VAL A 84 1.79 5.89 -3.50
CA VAL A 84 1.70 6.00 -4.96
C VAL A 84 2.66 7.06 -5.49
N ASP A 85 2.75 8.21 -4.80
CA ASP A 85 3.68 9.29 -5.14
C ASP A 85 5.15 8.81 -5.06
N LEU A 86 5.50 8.09 -3.99
CA LEU A 86 6.84 7.52 -3.80
C LEU A 86 7.18 6.47 -4.85
N GLN A 87 6.23 5.60 -5.19
CA GLN A 87 6.43 4.61 -6.26
C GLN A 87 6.70 5.31 -7.59
N THR A 88 5.86 6.28 -7.95
CA THR A 88 6.00 7.05 -9.20
C THR A 88 7.34 7.76 -9.24
N ALA A 89 7.76 8.41 -8.16
CA ALA A 89 9.05 9.09 -8.07
C ALA A 89 10.24 8.12 -8.26
N ARG A 90 10.15 6.88 -7.73
CA ARG A 90 11.20 5.86 -7.89
C ARG A 90 11.26 5.33 -9.33
N GLU A 91 10.12 5.18 -9.99
CA GLU A 91 10.04 4.81 -11.40
C GLU A 91 10.67 5.90 -12.28
N ASP A 92 10.34 7.17 -12.04
CA ASP A 92 10.92 8.32 -12.73
C ASP A 92 12.44 8.42 -12.52
N ALA A 93 12.92 8.19 -11.28
CA ALA A 93 14.36 8.18 -10.98
C ALA A 93 15.10 7.04 -11.70
N THR A 94 14.44 5.89 -11.86
CA THR A 94 14.99 4.75 -12.61
C THR A 94 15.05 5.06 -14.11
N ALA A 95 14.00 5.66 -14.67
CA ALA A 95 13.99 6.08 -16.07
C ALA A 95 15.07 7.14 -16.34
N ALA A 96 15.21 8.14 -15.47
CA ALA A 96 16.24 9.16 -15.58
C ALA A 96 17.66 8.58 -15.46
N GLN A 97 17.87 7.54 -14.64
CA GLN A 97 19.13 6.82 -14.58
C GLN A 97 19.46 6.12 -15.91
N GLN A 98 18.47 5.46 -16.52
CA GLN A 98 18.65 4.80 -17.83
C GLN A 98 19.00 5.82 -18.93
N GLU A 99 18.39 7.01 -18.92
CA GLU A 99 18.74 8.08 -19.86
C GLU A 99 20.18 8.58 -19.71
N VAL A 100 20.67 8.69 -18.47
CA VAL A 100 22.07 9.05 -18.20
C VAL A 100 23.02 7.97 -18.72
N GLU A 101 22.71 6.69 -18.49
CA GLU A 101 23.51 5.56 -18.98
C GLU A 101 23.51 5.48 -20.51
N ALA A 102 22.35 5.62 -21.14
CA ALA A 102 22.23 5.68 -22.59
C ALA A 102 23.01 6.87 -23.19
N GLY A 103 22.94 8.04 -22.54
CA GLY A 103 23.71 9.23 -22.93
C GLY A 103 25.21 9.00 -22.85
N ARG A 104 25.70 8.36 -21.78
CA ARG A 104 27.12 7.99 -21.64
C ARG A 104 27.58 7.01 -22.71
N GLN A 105 26.76 6.01 -23.02
CA GLN A 105 27.07 5.07 -24.10
C GLN A 105 27.13 5.77 -25.46
N ALA A 106 26.16 6.64 -25.76
CA ALA A 106 26.14 7.39 -27.01
C ALA A 106 27.37 8.31 -27.18
N ILE A 107 27.87 8.89 -26.09
CA ILE A 107 29.13 9.66 -26.10
C ILE A 107 30.32 8.75 -26.39
N ALA A 108 30.40 7.58 -25.75
CA ALA A 108 31.47 6.61 -25.98
C ALA A 108 31.49 6.12 -27.44
N ASP A 109 30.31 5.84 -28.02
CA ASP A 109 30.16 5.45 -29.42
C ASP A 109 30.58 6.58 -30.37
N ALA A 110 30.22 7.83 -30.05
CA ALA A 110 30.64 9.00 -30.82
C ALA A 110 32.17 9.22 -30.76
N ASP A 111 32.79 9.01 -29.60
CA ASP A 111 34.25 9.06 -29.43
C ASP A 111 34.94 7.97 -30.26
N ALA A 112 34.42 6.74 -30.23
CA ALA A 112 34.93 5.64 -31.05
C ALA A 112 34.80 5.94 -32.55
N ALA A 113 33.67 6.52 -32.99
CA ALA A 113 33.46 6.90 -34.38
C ALA A 113 34.43 7.99 -34.85
N ILE A 114 34.73 8.98 -34.00
CA ILE A 114 35.72 10.03 -34.30
C ILE A 114 37.11 9.42 -34.47
N VAL A 115 37.52 8.54 -33.54
CA VAL A 115 38.81 7.84 -33.61
C VAL A 115 38.91 7.00 -34.87
N ALA A 116 37.87 6.22 -35.19
CA ALA A 116 37.83 5.39 -36.38
C ALA A 116 37.88 6.21 -37.68
N ALA A 117 37.17 7.34 -37.74
CA ALA A 117 37.21 8.25 -38.88
C ALA A 117 38.61 8.85 -39.06
N GLN A 118 39.26 9.27 -37.97
CA GLN A 118 40.62 9.81 -38.02
C GLN A 118 41.64 8.75 -38.47
N GLN A 119 41.52 7.50 -37.98
CA GLN A 119 42.37 6.40 -38.41
C GLN A 119 42.22 6.11 -39.90
N ARG A 120 40.98 6.04 -40.42
CA ARG A 120 40.71 5.86 -41.85
C ARG A 120 41.33 6.96 -42.69
N PHE A 121 41.21 8.22 -42.24
CA PHE A 121 41.85 9.34 -42.90
C PHE A 121 43.38 9.23 -42.90
N ASN A 122 43.99 8.89 -41.75
CA ASN A 122 45.43 8.71 -41.64
C ASN A 122 45.95 7.57 -42.52
N THR A 123 45.25 6.43 -42.55
CA THR A 123 45.60 5.30 -43.43
C THR A 123 45.48 5.69 -44.89
N PHE A 124 44.41 6.40 -45.27
CA PHE A 124 44.24 6.91 -46.63
C PHE A 124 45.38 7.87 -47.01
N ALA A 125 45.69 8.84 -46.14
CA ALA A 125 46.76 9.81 -46.37
C ALA A 125 48.12 9.11 -46.49
N ALA A 126 48.43 8.16 -45.61
CA ALA A 126 49.65 7.36 -45.66
C ALA A 126 49.72 6.52 -46.95
N SER A 127 48.63 5.85 -47.33
CA SER A 127 48.56 5.08 -48.58
C SER A 127 48.75 5.99 -49.80
N THR A 128 48.14 7.17 -49.81
CA THR A 128 48.25 8.14 -50.91
C THR A 128 49.62 8.82 -50.93
N TYR A 129 50.34 8.84 -49.81
CA TYR A 129 51.71 9.33 -49.77
C TYR A 129 52.72 8.27 -50.23
N VAL A 130 52.58 7.03 -49.73
CA VAL A 130 53.47 5.91 -50.03
C VAL A 130 53.24 5.35 -51.44
N ASN A 131 51.99 5.07 -51.78
CA ASN A 131 51.55 4.53 -53.08
C ASN A 131 50.95 5.63 -53.97
N GLY A 132 51.26 6.90 -53.68
CA GLY A 132 50.72 8.05 -54.37
C GLY A 132 50.96 8.03 -55.88
N PRO A 133 50.57 9.08 -56.60
CA PRO A 133 50.82 9.22 -58.02
C PRO A 133 52.31 9.38 -58.33
N SER A 134 53.25 8.81 -57.57
CA SER A 134 54.65 8.71 -57.93
C SER A 134 54.83 8.06 -59.32
N GLU A 135 53.91 7.16 -59.71
CA GLU A 135 53.75 6.80 -61.12
C GLU A 135 53.01 7.91 -61.89
N SER A 136 51.80 8.34 -61.51
CA SER A 136 51.03 9.31 -62.33
C SER A 136 51.61 10.71 -62.49
N TYR A 137 52.56 11.18 -61.67
CA TYR A 137 53.29 12.43 -61.86
C TYR A 137 54.47 12.26 -62.82
N LEU A 138 55.06 11.06 -62.87
CA LEU A 138 56.15 10.70 -63.78
C LEU A 138 55.65 10.07 -65.09
N THR A 139 54.41 9.57 -65.12
CA THR A 139 53.74 8.92 -66.26
C THR A 139 52.52 9.68 -66.78
N ALA A 140 52.18 10.85 -66.23
CA ALA A 140 51.11 11.71 -66.76
C ALA A 140 51.39 12.04 -68.22
N ARG A 141 50.43 11.78 -69.09
CA ARG A 141 50.59 11.99 -70.54
C ARG A 141 50.38 13.45 -70.94
N ASP A 142 49.65 14.20 -70.12
CA ASP A 142 49.39 15.61 -70.32
C ASP A 142 49.14 16.36 -68.99
N PRO A 143 49.18 17.71 -68.98
CA PRO A 143 48.97 18.51 -67.78
C PRO A 143 47.59 18.37 -67.12
N SER A 144 46.57 17.86 -67.83
CA SER A 144 45.21 17.74 -67.30
C SER A 144 45.07 16.57 -66.32
N GLU A 145 45.80 15.48 -66.53
CA GLU A 145 45.84 14.33 -65.61
C GLU A 145 46.46 14.69 -64.24
N LEU A 146 47.47 15.56 -64.23
CA LEU A 146 48.07 16.11 -63.01
C LEU A 146 47.07 16.95 -62.22
N MET A 147 46.34 17.84 -62.91
CA MET A 147 45.33 18.69 -62.27
C MET A 147 44.16 17.87 -61.73
N ALA A 148 43.72 16.84 -62.46
CA ALA A 148 42.64 15.95 -62.02
C ALA A 148 43.02 15.18 -60.73
N THR A 149 44.26 14.69 -60.65
CA THR A 149 44.77 13.98 -59.47
C THR A 149 44.89 14.91 -58.25
N ALA A 150 45.42 16.12 -58.45
CA ALA A 150 45.51 17.13 -57.41
C ALA A 150 44.11 17.57 -56.89
N ALA A 151 43.15 17.76 -57.81
CA ALA A 151 41.77 18.11 -57.47
C ALA A 151 41.04 16.99 -56.70
N ALA A 152 41.26 15.73 -57.06
CA ALA A 152 40.70 14.58 -56.35
C ALA A 152 41.23 14.49 -54.90
N GLY A 153 42.55 14.68 -54.71
CA GLY A 153 43.16 14.73 -53.38
C GLY A 153 42.61 15.85 -52.50
N GLN A 154 42.47 17.06 -53.05
CA GLN A 154 41.86 18.19 -52.33
C GLN A 154 40.39 17.93 -51.97
N THR A 155 39.62 17.35 -52.88
CA THR A 155 38.19 17.04 -52.66
C THR A 155 38.02 16.05 -51.51
N LEU A 156 38.87 15.03 -51.43
CA LEU A 156 38.77 14.03 -50.38
C LEU A 156 39.23 14.55 -49.01
N VAL A 157 40.26 15.40 -48.96
CA VAL A 157 40.66 16.07 -47.71
C VAL A 157 39.52 16.93 -47.18
N LEU A 158 38.85 17.70 -48.05
CA LEU A 158 37.68 18.49 -47.66
C LEU A 158 36.52 17.60 -47.18
N SER A 159 36.23 16.51 -47.89
CA SER A 159 35.20 15.55 -47.49
C SER A 159 35.48 14.92 -46.12
N SER A 160 36.73 14.56 -45.83
CA SER A 160 37.11 13.99 -44.54
C SER A 160 37.06 15.00 -43.40
N GLN A 161 37.45 16.25 -43.65
CA GLN A 161 37.32 17.34 -42.65
C GLN A 161 35.84 17.57 -42.32
N GLN A 162 34.98 17.65 -43.34
CA GLN A 162 33.53 17.78 -43.14
C GLN A 162 32.92 16.61 -42.36
N ALA A 163 33.38 15.38 -42.60
CA ALA A 163 32.94 14.20 -41.86
C ALA A 163 33.35 14.27 -40.38
N LEU A 164 34.61 14.60 -40.10
CA LEU A 164 35.11 14.76 -38.72
C LEU A 164 34.40 15.90 -37.97
N ASP A 165 34.17 17.03 -38.63
CA ASP A 165 33.45 18.15 -38.03
C ASP A 165 31.98 17.80 -37.74
N SER A 166 31.35 17.01 -38.60
CA SER A 166 30.00 16.51 -38.38
C SER A 166 29.94 15.54 -37.19
N LEU A 167 30.92 14.64 -37.06
CA LEU A 167 31.03 13.73 -35.91
C LEU A 167 31.29 14.50 -34.60
N LYS A 168 32.16 15.50 -34.61
CA LYS A 168 32.42 16.37 -33.43
C LYS A 168 31.18 17.15 -33.00
N ARG A 169 30.40 17.65 -33.96
CA ARG A 169 29.10 18.30 -33.69
C ARG A 169 28.11 17.32 -33.05
N ALA A 170 27.95 16.13 -33.63
CA ALA A 170 27.09 15.08 -33.07
C ALA A 170 27.51 14.69 -31.64
N ARG A 171 28.82 14.56 -31.38
CA ARG A 171 29.35 14.32 -30.03
C ARG A 171 28.97 15.44 -29.05
N THR A 172 29.07 16.69 -29.48
CA THR A 172 28.71 17.85 -28.65
C THR A 172 27.22 17.85 -28.30
N GLU A 173 26.36 17.48 -29.27
CA GLU A 173 24.94 17.32 -29.03
C GLU A 173 24.65 16.21 -27.99
N GLN A 174 25.37 15.08 -28.06
CA GLN A 174 25.23 14.01 -27.07
C GLN A 174 25.69 14.44 -25.67
N LEU A 175 26.78 15.21 -25.56
CA LEU A 175 27.24 15.78 -24.29
C LEU A 175 26.19 16.72 -23.67
N ASN A 176 25.54 17.54 -24.50
CA ASN A 176 24.47 18.43 -24.04
C ASN A 176 23.25 17.63 -23.54
N LYS A 177 22.87 16.55 -24.26
CA LYS A 177 21.80 15.64 -23.85
C LYS A 177 22.11 14.92 -22.54
N GLU A 178 23.31 14.38 -22.38
CA GLU A 178 23.75 13.71 -21.14
C GLU A 178 23.75 14.67 -19.96
N SER A 179 24.17 15.93 -20.16
CA SER A 179 24.13 16.93 -19.10
C SER A 179 22.71 17.27 -18.68
N ALA A 180 21.76 17.34 -19.62
CA ALA A 180 20.34 17.53 -19.31
C ALA A 180 19.76 16.31 -18.57
N ALA A 181 20.11 15.09 -19.00
CA ALA A 181 19.71 13.85 -18.35
C ALA A 181 20.24 13.75 -16.91
N ARG A 182 21.48 14.18 -16.65
CA ARG A 182 22.02 14.24 -15.27
C ARG A 182 21.24 15.20 -14.37
N LEU A 183 20.85 16.36 -14.88
CA LEU A 183 20.00 17.29 -14.13
C LEU A 183 18.60 16.69 -13.88
N ALA A 184 18.02 16.03 -14.88
CA ALA A 184 16.74 15.32 -14.74
C ALA A 184 16.83 14.25 -13.65
N LYS A 185 17.90 13.46 -13.64
CA LYS A 185 18.17 12.47 -12.59
C LYS A 185 18.25 13.10 -11.21
N GLN A 186 19.01 14.18 -11.03
CA GLN A 186 19.11 14.85 -9.73
C GLN A 186 17.74 15.32 -9.22
N LYS A 187 16.89 15.86 -10.12
CA LYS A 187 15.52 16.25 -9.77
C LYS A 187 14.66 15.05 -9.39
N ALA A 188 14.78 13.94 -10.11
CA ALA A 188 14.05 12.72 -9.81
C ALA A 188 14.49 12.10 -8.47
N ASP A 189 15.79 12.05 -8.19
CA ASP A 189 16.32 11.60 -6.89
C ASP A 189 15.82 12.50 -5.74
N GLN A 190 15.75 13.81 -5.95
CA GLN A 190 15.16 14.74 -4.97
C GLN A 190 13.65 14.50 -4.80
N ALA A 191 12.92 14.20 -5.87
CA ALA A 191 11.50 13.86 -5.79
C ALA A 191 11.27 12.58 -4.98
N VAL A 192 12.14 11.56 -5.12
CA VAL A 192 12.11 10.35 -4.29
C VAL A 192 12.31 10.70 -2.82
N ALA A 193 13.29 11.54 -2.49
CA ALA A 193 13.54 11.96 -1.11
C ALA A 193 12.33 12.70 -0.51
N ASN A 194 11.74 13.64 -1.26
CA ASN A 194 10.56 14.39 -0.82
C ASN A 194 9.33 13.49 -0.63
N ALA A 195 9.13 12.52 -1.54
CA ALA A 195 8.03 11.56 -1.44
C ALA A 195 8.22 10.60 -0.26
N GLN A 196 9.46 10.21 0.05
CA GLN A 196 9.79 9.40 1.22
C GLN A 196 9.45 10.16 2.51
N THR A 197 9.86 11.43 2.63
CA THR A 197 9.49 12.25 3.79
C THR A 197 7.97 12.38 3.92
N SER A 198 7.26 12.60 2.81
CA SER A 198 5.79 12.70 2.82
C SER A 198 5.12 11.40 3.29
N GLN A 199 5.68 10.24 2.92
CA GLN A 199 5.23 8.94 3.40
C GLN A 199 5.45 8.79 4.91
N ASP A 200 6.65 9.12 5.38
CA ASP A 200 7.02 8.99 6.79
C ASP A 200 6.12 9.88 7.68
N ASP A 201 5.87 11.13 7.24
CA ASP A 201 4.98 12.07 7.92
C ASP A 201 3.52 11.57 7.97
N ALA A 202 3.03 11.01 6.86
CA ALA A 202 1.68 10.46 6.80
C ALA A 202 1.50 9.24 7.72
N VAL A 203 2.51 8.36 7.76
CA VAL A 203 2.51 7.18 8.65
C VAL A 203 2.61 7.61 10.13
N ALA A 204 3.47 8.57 10.44
CA ALA A 204 3.59 9.12 11.79
C ALA A 204 2.27 9.73 12.27
N THR A 205 1.61 10.51 11.41
CA THR A 205 0.31 11.12 11.71
C THR A 205 -0.78 10.06 11.93
N LEU A 206 -0.88 9.06 11.05
CA LEU A 206 -1.84 7.96 11.21
C LEU A 206 -1.62 7.21 12.53
N THR A 207 -0.36 6.93 12.87
CA THR A 207 0.01 6.23 14.12
C THR A 207 -0.39 7.06 15.34
N ASP A 208 -0.20 8.38 15.29
CA ASP A 208 -0.62 9.31 16.35
C ASP A 208 -2.14 9.32 16.54
N THR A 209 -2.90 9.37 15.44
CA THR A 209 -4.36 9.32 15.49
C THR A 209 -4.88 7.99 16.03
N GLN A 210 -4.27 6.87 15.66
CA GLN A 210 -4.62 5.54 16.18
C GLN A 210 -4.38 5.43 17.69
N ARG A 211 -3.28 6.01 18.19
CA ARG A 211 -2.99 6.05 19.62
C ARG A 211 -4.07 6.83 20.37
N LYS A 212 -4.41 8.03 19.89
CA LYS A 212 -5.48 8.87 20.46
C LYS A 212 -6.83 8.17 20.45
N PHE A 213 -7.15 7.42 19.39
CA PHE A 213 -8.37 6.61 19.32
C PHE A 213 -8.39 5.53 20.41
N GLY A 214 -7.27 4.85 20.65
CA GLY A 214 -7.15 3.87 21.73
C GLY A 214 -7.29 4.48 23.13
N GLU A 215 -6.66 5.64 23.35
CA GLU A 215 -6.78 6.42 24.60
C GLU A 215 -8.24 6.85 24.85
N GLN A 216 -8.93 7.32 23.81
CA GLN A 216 -10.33 7.72 23.88
C GLN A 216 -11.27 6.54 24.20
N GLN A 217 -11.02 5.37 23.60
CA GLN A 217 -11.79 4.16 23.89
C GLN A 217 -11.66 3.75 25.36
N ALA A 218 -10.44 3.83 25.92
CA ALA A 218 -10.20 3.53 27.33
C ALA A 218 -10.95 4.51 28.27
N GLU A 219 -11.05 5.79 27.91
CA GLU A 219 -11.80 6.77 28.69
C GLU A 219 -13.32 6.51 28.64
N ILE A 220 -13.86 6.11 27.48
CA ILE A 220 -15.27 5.68 27.36
C ILE A 220 -15.55 4.49 28.29
N ASP A 221 -14.67 3.49 28.31
CA ASP A 221 -14.82 2.31 29.17
C ASP A 221 -14.80 2.71 30.65
N ARG A 222 -13.92 3.65 31.02
CA ARG A 222 -13.84 4.20 32.38
C ARG A 222 -15.11 4.97 32.78
N LEU A 223 -15.59 5.87 31.93
CA LEU A 223 -16.83 6.64 32.18
C LEU A 223 -18.05 5.72 32.25
N ALA A 224 -18.09 4.67 31.41
CA ALA A 224 -19.13 3.66 31.45
C ALA A 224 -19.14 2.87 32.78
N ALA A 225 -17.96 2.52 33.30
CA ALA A 225 -17.82 1.86 34.60
C ALA A 225 -18.30 2.76 35.74
N GLN A 226 -17.90 4.05 35.74
CA GLN A 226 -18.34 5.03 36.74
C GLN A 226 -19.86 5.24 36.73
N ARG A 227 -20.47 5.34 35.55
CA ARG A 227 -21.92 5.42 35.40
C ARG A 227 -22.61 4.19 36.00
N ASN A 228 -22.12 2.99 35.70
CA ASN A 228 -22.72 1.74 36.20
C ASN A 228 -22.62 1.65 37.74
N GLU A 229 -21.49 2.06 38.31
CA GLU A 229 -21.30 2.13 39.76
C GLU A 229 -22.25 3.16 40.41
N ALA A 230 -22.41 4.34 39.81
CA ALA A 230 -23.34 5.35 40.28
C ALA A 230 -24.81 4.88 40.23
N GLN A 231 -25.20 4.16 39.16
CA GLN A 231 -26.52 3.54 39.06
C GLN A 231 -26.75 2.47 40.13
N ALA A 232 -25.74 1.63 40.41
CA ALA A 232 -25.83 0.61 41.45
C ALA A 232 -26.01 1.24 42.85
N LYS A 233 -25.27 2.31 43.16
CA LYS A 233 -25.41 3.07 44.41
C LYS A 233 -26.79 3.71 44.54
N LEU A 234 -27.33 4.29 43.47
CA LEU A 234 -28.68 4.86 43.46
C LEU A 234 -29.75 3.79 43.68
N ALA A 235 -29.60 2.61 43.06
CA ALA A 235 -30.53 1.49 43.24
C ALA A 235 -30.51 0.96 44.69
N ALA A 236 -29.33 0.83 45.30
CA ALA A 236 -29.19 0.45 46.71
C ALA A 236 -29.84 1.47 47.66
N ALA A 237 -29.67 2.77 47.39
CA ALA A 237 -30.29 3.84 48.17
C ALA A 237 -31.83 3.86 48.05
N ARG A 238 -32.38 3.46 46.91
CA ARG A 238 -33.83 3.29 46.70
C ARG A 238 -34.37 2.02 47.36
N GLY A 239 -33.58 0.94 47.38
CA GLY A 239 -33.93 -0.32 48.07
C GLY A 239 -33.98 -0.21 49.60
N GLN A 240 -33.39 0.83 50.19
CA GLN A 240 -33.47 1.11 51.63
C GLN A 240 -34.68 1.99 52.04
N GLN A 241 -35.50 2.44 51.08
CA GLN A 241 -36.72 3.20 51.37
C GLN A 241 -37.97 2.32 51.20
N THR A 242 -38.32 1.55 52.23
CA THR A 242 -39.64 0.90 52.39
C THR A 242 -40.41 1.60 53.52
N PRO A 243 -41.68 2.03 53.32
CA PRO A 243 -42.53 2.52 54.41
C PRO A 243 -42.98 1.36 55.32
N PRO A 244 -43.31 1.60 56.61
CA PRO A 244 -43.79 0.55 57.50
C PRO A 244 -45.29 0.27 57.33
N ALA A 245 -45.69 -0.93 57.79
CA ALA A 245 -47.04 -1.49 57.94
C ALA A 245 -47.51 -2.40 56.77
N ALA A 246 -48.19 -3.53 56.97
CA ALA A 246 -48.83 -4.10 58.15
C ALA A 246 -48.90 -5.64 58.04
N SER A 247 -49.16 -6.25 59.19
CA SER A 247 -49.41 -7.66 59.49
C SER A 247 -50.27 -8.45 58.48
N ALA A 248 -49.87 -9.71 58.28
CA ALA A 248 -50.62 -10.77 57.61
C ALA A 248 -51.97 -11.09 58.30
N PRO A 249 -52.87 -11.78 57.60
CA PRO A 249 -53.30 -13.06 58.11
C PRO A 249 -53.21 -14.19 57.07
N SER A 250 -52.89 -15.36 57.61
CA SER A 250 -52.91 -16.69 57.02
C SER A 250 -54.32 -17.22 56.78
N ALA A 251 -54.55 -17.91 55.66
CA ALA A 251 -55.33 -19.16 55.58
C ALA A 251 -55.25 -19.76 54.16
N ASP A 252 -54.66 -20.96 54.10
CA ASP A 252 -55.11 -22.17 53.42
C ASP A 252 -55.82 -22.08 52.05
N ARG A 253 -55.33 -22.82 51.05
CA ARG A 253 -55.69 -24.25 50.82
C ARG A 253 -55.65 -24.61 49.33
N TRP A 254 -55.03 -25.77 49.06
CA TRP A 254 -55.04 -26.61 47.83
C TRP A 254 -53.89 -26.45 46.80
N GLY A 255 -53.03 -27.48 46.77
CA GLY A 255 -52.61 -28.14 45.51
C GLY A 255 -51.20 -27.88 44.99
N ASN A 256 -50.24 -28.73 45.38
CA ASN A 256 -48.87 -28.88 44.85
C ASN A 256 -48.87 -29.75 43.55
N PRO A 257 -47.73 -30.08 42.88
CA PRO A 257 -46.55 -29.31 42.45
C PRO A 257 -46.29 -29.41 40.92
N GLY A 258 -45.45 -28.55 40.34
CA GLY A 258 -44.96 -28.74 38.97
C GLY A 258 -44.16 -27.57 38.40
N ASP A 259 -42.92 -27.41 38.87
CA ASP A 259 -41.94 -26.50 38.29
C ASP A 259 -41.60 -26.87 36.84
N ALA A 260 -41.70 -25.89 35.93
CA ALA A 260 -40.74 -25.67 34.84
C ALA A 260 -40.95 -24.25 34.29
N GLY A 261 -39.89 -23.43 34.38
CA GLY A 261 -39.92 -21.98 34.19
C GLY A 261 -40.33 -21.47 32.81
N PRO A 262 -40.39 -20.13 32.64
CA PRO A 262 -40.76 -19.52 31.38
C PRO A 262 -39.80 -19.97 30.27
N ALA A 263 -40.36 -20.52 29.20
CA ALA A 263 -39.64 -20.93 28.01
C ALA A 263 -38.75 -19.77 27.50
N PRO A 264 -37.49 -20.03 27.12
CA PRO A 264 -36.69 -18.99 26.50
C PRO A 264 -37.32 -18.62 25.16
N ALA A 265 -37.55 -17.33 24.99
CA ALA A 265 -37.97 -16.75 23.72
C ALA A 265 -37.04 -17.24 22.60
N LYS A 266 -37.64 -17.62 21.47
CA LYS A 266 -36.92 -17.94 20.23
C LYS A 266 -35.97 -16.77 19.90
N ARG A 267 -34.66 -17.03 19.93
CA ARG A 267 -33.65 -16.14 19.36
C ARG A 267 -33.85 -16.05 17.85
N THR A 268 -34.50 -14.98 17.41
CA THR A 268 -34.39 -14.48 16.03
C THR A 268 -33.15 -13.58 15.96
N ASP A 269 -31.95 -14.18 16.02
CA ASP A 269 -30.68 -13.45 15.97
C ASP A 269 -30.30 -13.08 14.52
N GLN A 270 -31.26 -12.59 13.72
CA GLN A 270 -30.95 -12.10 12.38
C GLN A 270 -30.40 -10.67 12.52
N TRP A 271 -29.09 -10.58 12.68
CA TRP A 271 -28.39 -9.31 12.64
C TRP A 271 -28.54 -8.68 11.25
N ASP A 272 -29.28 -7.58 11.19
CA ASP A 272 -29.57 -6.80 9.97
C ASP A 272 -28.53 -5.69 9.70
N GLY A 273 -27.47 -5.61 10.50
CA GLY A 273 -26.41 -4.63 10.31
C GLY A 273 -25.52 -4.92 9.10
N PRO A 274 -24.80 -3.91 8.57
CA PRO A 274 -24.01 -4.05 7.35
C PRO A 274 -22.70 -4.83 7.54
N TRP A 275 -22.38 -5.22 8.78
CA TRP A 275 -21.18 -5.96 9.16
C TRP A 275 -21.52 -7.38 9.59
N ASP A 276 -20.58 -8.31 9.44
CA ASP A 276 -20.61 -9.63 10.07
C ASP A 276 -20.34 -9.47 11.57
N PRO A 277 -21.29 -9.79 12.47
CA PRO A 277 -21.15 -9.57 13.90
C PRO A 277 -20.20 -10.59 14.58
N THR A 278 -19.77 -11.63 13.86
CA THR A 278 -18.85 -12.65 14.41
C THR A 278 -17.37 -12.27 14.30
N LEU A 279 -17.09 -11.14 13.63
CA LEU A 279 -15.76 -10.61 13.38
C LEU A 279 -15.71 -9.14 13.80
N PRO A 280 -14.51 -8.56 13.99
CA PRO A 280 -14.37 -7.12 14.23
C PRO A 280 -15.11 -6.31 13.15
N MET A 281 -16.00 -5.40 13.57
CA MET A 281 -16.82 -4.57 12.69
C MET A 281 -16.03 -3.34 12.22
N ILE A 282 -14.85 -3.58 11.66
CA ILE A 282 -13.92 -2.58 11.13
C ILE A 282 -13.42 -3.02 9.75
N PRO A 283 -12.92 -2.09 8.91
CA PRO A 283 -12.23 -2.47 7.69
C PRO A 283 -11.03 -3.38 7.98
N SER A 284 -10.81 -4.39 7.14
CA SER A 284 -9.65 -5.27 7.16
C SER A 284 -8.35 -4.48 7.04
N ALA A 285 -7.23 -5.13 7.33
CA ALA A 285 -5.93 -4.53 7.06
C ALA A 285 -5.84 -4.09 5.59
N ASN A 286 -5.27 -2.91 5.39
CA ASN A 286 -4.90 -2.39 4.09
C ASN A 286 -3.38 -2.32 4.08
N VAL A 287 -2.75 -3.29 3.42
CA VAL A 287 -1.30 -3.30 3.18
C VAL A 287 -1.08 -2.69 1.80
N PRO A 288 -0.62 -1.43 1.73
CA PRO A 288 -0.58 -0.69 0.49
C PRO A 288 0.60 -1.08 -0.40
N GLY A 289 0.46 -0.88 -1.70
CA GLY A 289 1.51 -1.11 -2.70
C GLY A 289 1.74 -2.58 -3.03
N ASP A 290 3.00 -2.92 -3.36
CA ASP A 290 3.45 -4.25 -3.71
C ASP A 290 4.51 -4.73 -2.71
N PRO A 291 4.12 -5.44 -1.63
CA PRO A 291 5.05 -5.79 -0.56
C PRO A 291 6.09 -6.82 -1.03
N ILE A 292 7.29 -6.74 -0.46
CA ILE A 292 8.33 -7.76 -0.64
C ILE A 292 7.81 -9.10 -0.14
N ALA A 293 7.77 -10.08 -1.04
CA ALA A 293 7.23 -11.41 -0.79
C ALA A 293 8.30 -12.43 -0.44
N VAL A 294 9.47 -12.33 -1.08
CA VAL A 294 10.61 -13.22 -0.84
C VAL A 294 11.80 -12.37 -0.45
N ILE A 295 12.46 -12.76 0.63
CA ILE A 295 13.79 -12.26 1.01
C ILE A 295 14.67 -13.49 1.22
N ASN A 296 15.68 -13.64 0.38
CA ASN A 296 16.77 -14.56 0.64
C ASN A 296 18.01 -13.75 1.01
N GLN A 297 18.29 -13.65 2.32
CA GLN A 297 19.42 -12.89 2.84
C GLN A 297 20.77 -13.47 2.41
N VAL A 298 20.86 -14.78 2.18
CA VAL A 298 22.09 -15.46 1.77
C VAL A 298 22.43 -15.16 0.30
N LEU A 299 21.40 -15.09 -0.56
CA LEU A 299 21.57 -14.81 -1.99
C LEU A 299 21.44 -13.32 -2.33
N GLY A 300 21.08 -12.46 -1.38
CA GLY A 300 20.83 -11.03 -1.62
C GLY A 300 19.65 -10.75 -2.54
N ILE A 301 18.73 -11.71 -2.72
CA ILE A 301 17.59 -11.61 -3.63
C ILE A 301 16.36 -11.17 -2.83
N SER A 302 15.74 -10.08 -3.25
CA SER A 302 14.40 -9.68 -2.83
C SER A 302 13.44 -9.70 -4.03
N GLN A 303 12.23 -10.23 -3.85
CA GLN A 303 11.19 -10.19 -4.87
C GLN A 303 9.89 -9.64 -4.29
N THR A 304 9.22 -8.78 -5.03
CA THR A 304 7.89 -8.25 -4.67
C THR A 304 6.78 -9.28 -4.92
N SER A 305 5.59 -9.03 -4.38
CA SER A 305 4.43 -9.89 -4.61
C SER A 305 4.01 -9.91 -6.08
N ALA A 306 4.15 -8.80 -6.82
CA ALA A 306 3.89 -8.79 -8.27
C ALA A 306 4.90 -9.64 -9.03
N GLN A 307 6.19 -9.58 -8.69
CA GLN A 307 7.22 -10.40 -9.32
C GLN A 307 7.00 -11.90 -9.06
N VAL A 308 6.67 -12.26 -7.81
CA VAL A 308 6.31 -13.64 -7.47
C VAL A 308 5.06 -14.10 -8.22
N THR A 309 4.03 -13.25 -8.28
CA THR A 309 2.79 -13.55 -9.02
C THR A 309 3.04 -13.74 -10.51
N SER A 310 3.87 -12.89 -11.12
CA SER A 310 4.28 -13.02 -12.52
C SER A 310 5.00 -14.35 -12.78
N ASN A 311 5.94 -14.73 -11.90
CA ASN A 311 6.67 -15.99 -12.01
C ASN A 311 5.74 -17.20 -11.90
N LEU A 312 4.85 -17.21 -10.91
CA LEU A 312 3.86 -18.27 -10.71
C LEU A 312 2.88 -18.36 -11.88
N GLY A 313 2.42 -17.22 -12.40
CA GLY A 313 1.53 -17.19 -13.54
C GLY A 313 2.17 -17.72 -14.82
N ARG A 314 3.45 -17.40 -15.09
CA ARG A 314 4.20 -18.01 -16.19
C ARG A 314 4.33 -19.53 -16.01
N GLN A 315 4.69 -19.99 -14.81
CA GLN A 315 4.76 -21.42 -14.50
C GLN A 315 3.41 -22.12 -14.70
N PHE A 316 2.31 -21.47 -14.29
CA PHE A 316 0.97 -22.00 -14.51
C PHE A 316 0.62 -22.09 -15.99
N LEU A 317 0.83 -21.01 -16.77
CA LEU A 317 0.62 -21.02 -18.22
C LEU A 317 1.45 -22.11 -18.91
N GLN A 318 2.70 -22.31 -18.47
CA GLN A 318 3.56 -23.36 -18.99
C GLN A 318 2.98 -24.75 -18.69
N SER A 319 2.46 -24.96 -17.48
CA SER A 319 1.87 -26.25 -17.07
C SER A 319 0.61 -26.63 -17.86
N ILE A 320 -0.09 -25.64 -18.43
CA ILE A 320 -1.28 -25.85 -19.27
C ILE A 320 -1.00 -25.69 -20.77
N GLY A 321 0.27 -25.57 -21.16
CA GLY A 321 0.69 -25.47 -22.57
C GLY A 321 0.33 -24.16 -23.26
N LEU A 322 0.09 -23.09 -22.50
CA LEU A 322 -0.28 -21.77 -23.02
C LEU A 322 0.82 -20.71 -22.89
N ALA A 323 1.98 -21.05 -22.32
CA ALA A 323 3.07 -20.09 -22.14
C ALA A 323 3.63 -19.60 -23.48
N LYS A 324 3.73 -18.27 -23.60
CA LYS A 324 4.43 -17.58 -24.68
C LYS A 324 5.70 -16.90 -24.17
N PRO A 325 6.71 -16.68 -25.03
CA PRO A 325 7.96 -16.02 -24.64
C PRO A 325 7.78 -14.61 -24.06
N ASP A 326 6.73 -13.90 -24.48
CA ASP A 326 6.41 -12.52 -24.11
C ASP A 326 5.33 -12.39 -23.01
N ASP A 327 4.87 -13.50 -22.43
CA ASP A 327 3.87 -13.46 -21.37
C ASP A 327 4.44 -12.81 -20.10
N SER A 328 3.80 -11.71 -19.68
CA SER A 328 4.14 -11.04 -18.41
C SER A 328 3.85 -11.91 -17.18
N GLY A 329 3.12 -13.02 -17.33
CA GLY A 329 2.68 -13.89 -16.23
C GLY A 329 1.56 -13.31 -15.36
N ILE A 330 1.19 -12.05 -15.54
CA ILE A 330 0.04 -11.45 -14.86
C ILE A 330 -1.21 -11.68 -15.71
N ASN A 331 -2.08 -12.55 -15.20
CA ASN A 331 -3.16 -13.19 -15.95
C ASN A 331 -4.55 -12.66 -15.59
N ASN A 332 -4.68 -11.51 -14.91
CA ASN A 332 -5.94 -10.87 -14.45
C ASN A 332 -7.09 -10.88 -15.50
N GLY A 333 -7.77 -12.01 -15.69
CA GLY A 333 -8.80 -12.23 -16.72
C GLY A 333 -8.33 -12.81 -18.07
N ARG A 334 -7.04 -13.16 -18.23
CA ARG A 334 -6.46 -13.70 -19.50
C ARG A 334 -6.55 -15.21 -19.65
N ILE A 335 -6.89 -15.95 -18.59
CA ILE A 335 -6.99 -17.42 -18.63
C ILE A 335 -8.22 -17.80 -19.48
N PRO A 336 -8.07 -18.56 -20.58
CA PRO A 336 -9.22 -18.96 -21.40
C PRO A 336 -10.20 -19.82 -20.61
N ARG A 337 -11.51 -19.65 -20.85
CA ARG A 337 -12.59 -20.30 -20.08
C ARG A 337 -12.46 -21.83 -20.01
N VAL A 338 -11.96 -22.46 -21.07
CA VAL A 338 -11.74 -23.91 -21.13
C VAL A 338 -10.74 -24.42 -20.08
N TYR A 339 -9.83 -23.57 -19.62
CA TYR A 339 -8.87 -23.86 -18.54
C TYR A 339 -9.28 -23.27 -17.19
N GLY A 340 -10.40 -22.53 -17.13
CA GLY A 340 -10.79 -21.80 -15.94
C GLY A 340 -11.12 -22.70 -14.74
N ARG A 341 -11.71 -23.88 -14.95
CA ARG A 341 -11.92 -24.86 -13.86
C ARG A 341 -10.61 -25.33 -13.26
N GLN A 342 -9.63 -25.67 -14.10
CA GLN A 342 -8.31 -26.11 -13.65
C GLN A 342 -7.59 -25.00 -12.88
N ALA A 343 -7.65 -23.76 -13.36
CA ALA A 343 -7.10 -22.60 -12.65
C ALA A 343 -7.80 -22.37 -11.30
N SER A 344 -9.13 -22.43 -11.27
CA SER A 344 -9.93 -22.27 -10.04
C SER A 344 -9.59 -23.33 -9.00
N GLU A 345 -9.49 -24.61 -9.39
CA GLU A 345 -9.09 -25.68 -8.47
C GLU A 345 -7.63 -25.54 -8.00
N TYR A 346 -6.74 -25.01 -8.84
CA TYR A 346 -5.36 -24.70 -8.41
C TYR A 346 -5.33 -23.63 -7.32
N VAL A 347 -6.11 -22.55 -7.49
CA VAL A 347 -6.28 -21.49 -6.48
C VAL A 347 -6.82 -22.07 -5.18
N ILE A 348 -7.89 -22.87 -5.26
CA ILE A 348 -8.49 -23.49 -4.07
C ILE A 348 -7.49 -24.42 -3.39
N ARG A 349 -6.76 -25.24 -4.14
CA ARG A 349 -5.72 -26.13 -3.58
C ARG A 349 -4.64 -25.36 -2.84
N ARG A 350 -4.17 -24.24 -3.40
CA ARG A 350 -3.19 -23.37 -2.73
C ARG A 350 -3.75 -22.80 -1.45
N GLY A 351 -4.96 -22.25 -1.45
CA GLY A 351 -5.59 -21.76 -0.23
C GLY A 351 -5.74 -22.88 0.82
N MET A 352 -6.25 -24.04 0.42
CA MET A 352 -6.48 -25.19 1.29
C MET A 352 -5.19 -25.74 1.90
N SER A 353 -4.04 -25.63 1.22
CA SER A 353 -2.75 -26.06 1.77
C SER A 353 -2.27 -25.21 2.93
N GLN A 354 -2.87 -24.03 3.15
CA GLN A 354 -2.53 -23.12 4.25
C GLN A 354 -3.42 -23.33 5.48
N ARG A 355 -4.33 -24.32 5.48
CA ARG A 355 -5.13 -24.64 6.67
C ARG A 355 -4.24 -24.93 7.88
N GLY A 356 -4.58 -24.34 9.01
CA GLY A 356 -3.80 -24.44 10.25
C GLY A 356 -2.77 -23.31 10.42
N VAL A 357 -2.43 -22.56 9.36
CA VAL A 357 -1.55 -21.39 9.49
C VAL A 357 -2.23 -20.33 10.36
N PRO A 358 -1.54 -19.71 11.34
CA PRO A 358 -2.14 -18.71 12.22
C PRO A 358 -2.71 -17.50 11.48
N TYR A 359 -3.74 -16.89 12.05
CA TYR A 359 -4.15 -15.55 11.65
C TYR A 359 -3.10 -14.52 12.06
N SER A 360 -2.81 -13.57 11.17
CA SER A 360 -1.98 -12.41 11.46
C SER A 360 -2.55 -11.19 10.73
N TRP A 361 -2.92 -10.13 11.46
CA TRP A 361 -3.49 -8.91 10.88
C TRP A 361 -2.51 -8.27 9.89
N GLY A 362 -2.89 -8.12 8.62
CA GLY A 362 -2.00 -7.66 7.54
C GLY A 362 -0.97 -8.68 7.07
N GLY A 363 -1.06 -9.93 7.54
CA GLY A 363 -0.14 -11.00 7.18
C GLY A 363 -0.51 -11.66 5.85
N GLY A 364 0.51 -12.14 5.14
CA GLY A 364 0.37 -12.85 3.86
C GLY A 364 0.87 -12.02 2.69
N ASN A 365 1.51 -12.70 1.75
CA ASN A 365 1.94 -12.12 0.48
C ASN A 365 1.84 -13.18 -0.63
N ALA A 366 2.22 -12.86 -1.87
CA ALA A 366 2.11 -13.81 -2.98
C ALA A 366 2.93 -15.11 -2.80
N ALA A 367 3.98 -15.09 -1.96
CA ALA A 367 4.84 -16.23 -1.69
C ALA A 367 4.34 -17.12 -0.55
N GLY A 368 3.61 -16.59 0.42
CA GLY A 368 3.14 -17.36 1.58
C GLY A 368 2.73 -16.49 2.77
N PRO A 369 2.61 -17.10 3.97
CA PRO A 369 2.36 -16.34 5.19
C PRO A 369 3.54 -15.42 5.49
N SER A 370 3.25 -14.24 6.03
CA SER A 370 4.26 -13.24 6.39
C SER A 370 3.97 -12.66 7.76
N ARG A 371 4.91 -11.89 8.30
CA ARG A 371 4.58 -11.00 9.41
C ARG A 371 3.51 -10.02 8.97
N GLY A 372 2.59 -9.73 9.88
CA GLY A 372 1.54 -8.74 9.68
C GLY A 372 1.98 -7.32 10.04
N ILE A 373 1.01 -6.44 10.21
CA ILE A 373 1.17 -5.06 10.68
C ILE A 373 0.39 -4.86 11.99
N GLY A 374 0.74 -3.84 12.78
CA GLY A 374 0.04 -3.57 14.05
C GLY A 374 0.02 -4.80 14.96
N SER A 375 -1.19 -5.27 15.31
CA SER A 375 -1.39 -6.47 16.15
C SER A 375 -0.84 -7.76 15.53
N GLY A 376 -0.64 -7.82 14.21
CA GLY A 376 -0.04 -8.95 13.50
C GLY A 376 1.49 -8.91 13.36
N SER A 377 2.15 -7.82 13.78
CA SER A 377 3.60 -7.61 13.52
C SER A 377 4.51 -8.69 14.13
N GLY A 378 4.09 -9.32 15.23
CA GLY A 378 4.80 -10.41 15.90
C GLY A 378 4.44 -11.82 15.40
N THR A 379 3.48 -11.95 14.48
CA THR A 379 2.91 -13.23 14.08
C THR A 379 3.10 -13.47 12.59
N VAL A 380 3.73 -14.58 12.22
CA VAL A 380 3.78 -15.03 10.81
C VAL A 380 2.50 -15.78 10.49
N GLY A 381 1.73 -15.28 9.55
CA GLY A 381 0.42 -15.84 9.24
C GLY A 381 -0.25 -15.18 8.05
N PHE A 382 -1.56 -15.35 7.97
CA PHE A 382 -2.43 -14.72 6.97
C PHE A 382 -3.52 -13.89 7.64
N ASP A 383 -3.88 -12.75 7.04
CA ASP A 383 -5.22 -12.19 7.19
C ASP A 383 -6.12 -12.62 6.03
N CYS A 384 -7.36 -12.15 6.05
CA CYS A 384 -8.37 -12.54 5.08
C CYS A 384 -7.95 -12.26 3.64
N SER A 385 -7.59 -11.01 3.33
CA SER A 385 -7.22 -10.60 1.97
C SER A 385 -5.84 -11.11 1.53
N GLY A 386 -4.91 -11.30 2.46
CA GLY A 386 -3.60 -11.92 2.28
C GLY A 386 -3.68 -13.39 1.87
N LEU A 387 -4.62 -14.15 2.44
CA LEU A 387 -4.87 -15.53 2.02
C LEU A 387 -5.40 -15.59 0.58
N ILE A 388 -6.33 -14.69 0.24
CA ILE A 388 -6.95 -14.65 -1.10
C ILE A 388 -5.91 -14.26 -2.16
N LEU A 389 -5.13 -13.20 -1.95
CA LEU A 389 -4.09 -12.82 -2.92
C LEU A 389 -3.04 -13.93 -3.08
N TYR A 390 -2.65 -14.63 -2.01
CA TYR A 390 -1.71 -15.75 -2.08
C TYR A 390 -2.24 -16.91 -2.94
N ALA A 391 -3.52 -17.23 -2.78
CA ALA A 391 -4.16 -18.30 -3.52
C ALA A 391 -4.22 -17.97 -5.01
N PHE A 392 -4.68 -16.76 -5.36
CA PHE A 392 -4.85 -16.29 -6.74
C PHE A 392 -3.52 -15.99 -7.45
N ALA A 393 -2.48 -15.59 -6.70
CA ALA A 393 -1.14 -15.38 -7.25
C ALA A 393 -0.59 -16.64 -7.95
N GLY A 394 -1.02 -17.83 -7.51
CA GLY A 394 -0.62 -19.10 -8.10
C GLY A 394 -0.95 -19.28 -9.59
N VAL A 395 -1.96 -18.57 -10.09
CA VAL A 395 -2.33 -18.59 -11.52
C VAL A 395 -2.03 -17.26 -12.20
N GLY A 396 -1.23 -16.39 -11.57
CA GLY A 396 -0.88 -15.08 -12.10
C GLY A 396 -1.93 -13.99 -11.87
N ILE A 397 -2.94 -14.23 -11.03
CA ILE A 397 -3.93 -13.19 -10.72
C ILE A 397 -3.40 -12.35 -9.56
N LYS A 398 -3.03 -11.10 -9.87
CA LYS A 398 -2.51 -10.12 -8.92
C LYS A 398 -3.65 -9.36 -8.27
N LEU A 399 -3.75 -9.49 -6.95
CA LEU A 399 -4.74 -8.82 -6.12
C LEU A 399 -4.05 -7.88 -5.12
N PRO A 400 -4.66 -6.71 -4.80
CA PRO A 400 -4.17 -5.84 -3.73
C PRO A 400 -4.39 -6.50 -2.37
N HIS A 401 -3.59 -6.12 -1.36
CA HIS A 401 -3.73 -6.63 0.01
C HIS A 401 -4.69 -5.75 0.83
N TYR A 402 -5.94 -5.70 0.37
CA TYR A 402 -7.07 -5.09 1.05
C TYR A 402 -8.38 -5.64 0.47
N SER A 403 -9.26 -6.16 1.34
CA SER A 403 -10.54 -6.77 0.92
C SER A 403 -11.42 -5.80 0.11
N GLY A 404 -11.56 -4.55 0.55
CA GLY A 404 -12.37 -3.56 -0.17
C GLY A 404 -11.85 -3.22 -1.58
N SER A 405 -10.53 -3.26 -1.79
CA SER A 405 -9.95 -3.11 -3.13
C SER A 405 -10.12 -4.37 -3.97
N GLN A 406 -9.99 -5.56 -3.36
CA GLN A 406 -10.28 -6.84 -4.02
C GLN A 406 -11.74 -6.92 -4.49
N TYR A 407 -12.69 -6.41 -3.71
CA TYR A 407 -14.11 -6.40 -4.06
C TYR A 407 -14.44 -5.63 -5.35
N LYS A 408 -13.62 -4.61 -5.66
CA LYS A 408 -13.74 -3.79 -6.87
C LYS A 408 -13.02 -4.39 -8.08
N MET A 409 -12.28 -5.48 -7.89
CA MET A 409 -11.56 -6.18 -8.95
C MET A 409 -12.43 -7.32 -9.50
N GLY A 410 -12.34 -7.64 -10.79
CA GLY A 410 -13.05 -8.79 -11.37
C GLY A 410 -14.56 -8.55 -11.60
N ARG A 411 -15.30 -9.63 -11.87
CA ARG A 411 -16.73 -9.56 -12.22
C ARG A 411 -17.61 -9.85 -11.02
N GLN A 412 -18.55 -8.95 -10.73
CA GLN A 412 -19.55 -9.14 -9.67
C GLN A 412 -20.63 -10.15 -10.12
N ILE A 413 -20.90 -11.11 -9.26
CA ILE A 413 -21.90 -12.17 -9.43
C ILE A 413 -22.89 -12.06 -8.28
N PRO A 414 -24.22 -12.05 -8.50
CA PRO A 414 -25.17 -12.06 -7.39
C PRO A 414 -24.86 -13.20 -6.43
N THR A 415 -24.87 -12.96 -5.12
CA THR A 415 -24.42 -13.96 -4.14
C THR A 415 -25.23 -15.27 -4.19
N ALA A 416 -26.50 -15.21 -4.60
CA ALA A 416 -27.33 -16.39 -4.85
C ALA A 416 -26.82 -17.29 -6.00
N MET A 417 -25.98 -16.75 -6.89
CA MET A 417 -25.36 -17.45 -8.03
C MET A 417 -23.87 -17.80 -7.77
N ALA A 418 -23.41 -17.65 -6.53
CA ALA A 418 -22.03 -17.97 -6.16
C ALA A 418 -21.69 -19.42 -6.51
N ARG A 419 -20.51 -19.61 -7.10
CA ARG A 419 -19.95 -20.90 -7.49
C ARG A 419 -18.61 -21.11 -6.79
N ARG A 420 -18.24 -22.37 -6.62
CA ARG A 420 -16.91 -22.74 -6.11
C ARG A 420 -15.81 -21.96 -6.84
N GLY A 421 -14.92 -21.33 -6.09
CA GLY A 421 -13.87 -20.46 -6.62
C GLY A 421 -14.23 -18.97 -6.70
N ASP A 422 -15.51 -18.60 -6.53
CA ASP A 422 -15.90 -17.20 -6.32
C ASP A 422 -15.45 -16.75 -4.93
N VAL A 423 -15.30 -15.43 -4.76
CA VAL A 423 -14.80 -14.82 -3.54
C VAL A 423 -15.92 -14.02 -2.87
N ILE A 424 -16.21 -14.35 -1.61
CA ILE A 424 -17.29 -13.75 -0.82
C ILE A 424 -16.70 -12.60 0.00
N PHE A 425 -17.43 -11.48 0.06
CA PHE A 425 -17.02 -10.29 0.79
C PHE A 425 -18.06 -9.88 1.83
N TYR A 426 -17.58 -9.27 2.91
CA TYR A 426 -18.41 -8.80 4.02
C TYR A 426 -18.13 -7.32 4.33
N GLY A 427 -19.09 -6.66 4.96
CA GLY A 427 -19.00 -5.27 5.37
C GLY A 427 -19.34 -4.27 4.27
N PRO A 428 -19.51 -2.98 4.61
CA PRO A 428 -19.68 -1.89 3.65
C PRO A 428 -18.57 -1.90 2.60
N GLY A 429 -18.94 -1.98 1.31
CA GLY A 429 -17.99 -2.02 0.20
C GLY A 429 -17.04 -3.23 0.19
N GLY A 430 -17.40 -4.33 0.87
CA GLY A 430 -16.56 -5.52 0.98
C GLY A 430 -15.29 -5.30 1.81
N SER A 431 -15.30 -4.29 2.69
CA SER A 431 -14.12 -3.83 3.40
C SER A 431 -13.79 -4.62 4.67
N GLN A 432 -14.71 -5.40 5.23
CA GLN A 432 -14.52 -6.05 6.53
C GLN A 432 -13.74 -7.35 6.40
N HIS A 433 -14.19 -8.23 5.53
CA HIS A 433 -13.69 -9.60 5.44
C HIS A 433 -13.86 -10.16 4.03
N VAL A 434 -13.04 -11.14 3.70
CA VAL A 434 -13.06 -11.81 2.40
C VAL A 434 -12.72 -13.29 2.54
N THR A 435 -13.44 -14.14 1.81
CA THR A 435 -13.29 -15.61 1.88
C THR A 435 -13.39 -16.26 0.50
N LEU A 436 -12.79 -17.44 0.34
CA LEU A 436 -12.85 -18.22 -0.90
C LEU A 436 -13.98 -19.24 -0.82
N TYR A 437 -15.00 -19.12 -1.67
CA TYR A 437 -16.13 -20.03 -1.67
C TYR A 437 -15.73 -21.41 -2.21
N LEU A 438 -16.02 -22.47 -1.45
CA LEU A 438 -15.66 -23.85 -1.79
C LEU A 438 -16.81 -24.62 -2.43
N GLY A 439 -18.00 -24.01 -2.56
CA GLY A 439 -19.24 -24.71 -2.90
C GLY A 439 -19.88 -25.33 -1.66
N ASN A 440 -21.09 -25.88 -1.82
CA ASN A 440 -21.83 -26.57 -0.76
C ASN A 440 -22.01 -25.76 0.54
N GLY A 441 -22.09 -24.43 0.44
CA GLY A 441 -22.23 -23.56 1.61
C GLY A 441 -20.97 -23.50 2.50
N LEU A 442 -19.80 -23.88 1.98
CA LEU A 442 -18.52 -23.81 2.70
C LEU A 442 -17.60 -22.74 2.11
N MET A 443 -16.77 -22.14 2.96
CA MET A 443 -15.75 -21.17 2.56
C MET A 443 -14.44 -21.40 3.30
N LEU A 444 -13.32 -21.08 2.64
CA LEU A 444 -12.00 -21.01 3.24
C LEU A 444 -11.71 -19.57 3.66
N GLU A 445 -11.22 -19.38 4.88
CA GLU A 445 -10.93 -18.06 5.44
C GLU A 445 -9.76 -18.06 6.41
N ALA A 446 -9.15 -16.88 6.59
CA ALA A 446 -8.31 -16.53 7.72
C ALA A 446 -9.13 -15.57 8.61
N PRO A 447 -9.82 -16.06 9.66
CA PRO A 447 -10.98 -15.37 10.23
C PRO A 447 -10.61 -14.20 11.16
N ASP A 448 -9.89 -14.46 12.25
CA ASP A 448 -9.55 -13.44 13.25
C ASP A 448 -8.40 -13.93 14.17
N VAL A 449 -7.89 -13.04 15.02
CA VAL A 449 -6.84 -13.29 16.00
C VAL A 449 -7.15 -14.53 16.86
N GLY A 450 -6.13 -15.37 17.06
CA GLY A 450 -6.23 -16.60 17.84
C GLY A 450 -6.84 -17.78 17.07
N GLN A 451 -7.24 -17.60 15.80
CA GLN A 451 -7.77 -18.67 14.97
C GLN A 451 -6.84 -18.93 13.76
N PRO A 452 -6.73 -20.19 13.30
CA PRO A 452 -5.99 -20.49 12.09
C PRO A 452 -6.84 -20.32 10.83
N VAL A 453 -6.18 -20.35 9.67
CA VAL A 453 -6.83 -20.58 8.38
C VAL A 453 -7.65 -21.86 8.46
N LYS A 454 -8.94 -21.76 8.16
CA LYS A 454 -9.88 -22.87 8.34
C LYS A 454 -10.99 -22.85 7.29
N VAL A 455 -11.71 -23.97 7.22
CA VAL A 455 -12.96 -24.07 6.47
C VAL A 455 -14.11 -23.81 7.42
N SER A 456 -15.03 -22.95 7.03
CA SER A 456 -16.21 -22.57 7.80
C SER A 456 -17.47 -22.68 6.95
N PRO A 457 -18.65 -22.86 7.55
CA PRO A 457 -19.92 -22.58 6.89
C PRO A 457 -19.98 -21.11 6.43
N VAL A 458 -20.59 -20.86 5.27
CA VAL A 458 -20.80 -19.51 4.75
C VAL A 458 -21.72 -18.73 5.70
N ARG A 459 -21.25 -17.55 6.11
CA ARG A 459 -22.04 -16.60 6.92
C ARG A 459 -22.80 -15.67 6.00
N LYS A 460 -24.01 -15.26 6.42
CA LYS A 460 -24.88 -14.39 5.61
C LYS A 460 -24.98 -12.96 6.13
N SER A 461 -24.87 -12.76 7.45
CA SER A 461 -24.88 -11.43 8.06
C SER A 461 -23.69 -10.60 7.59
N GLY A 462 -23.93 -9.36 7.19
CA GLY A 462 -22.92 -8.47 6.62
C GLY A 462 -22.37 -8.89 5.25
N MET A 463 -22.86 -9.97 4.64
CA MET A 463 -22.39 -10.41 3.33
C MET A 463 -22.86 -9.45 2.25
N THR A 464 -21.93 -9.09 1.36
CA THR A 464 -22.22 -8.22 0.21
C THR A 464 -23.24 -8.85 -0.76
N PRO A 465 -24.00 -8.04 -1.51
CA PRO A 465 -25.01 -8.54 -2.46
C PRO A 465 -24.39 -9.28 -3.66
N PHE A 466 -23.09 -9.10 -3.89
CA PHE A 466 -22.34 -9.76 -4.94
C PHE A 466 -21.12 -10.48 -4.38
N VAL A 467 -20.81 -11.66 -4.90
CA VAL A 467 -19.48 -12.26 -4.83
C VAL A 467 -18.66 -11.82 -6.05
N VAL A 468 -17.35 -12.01 -6.01
CA VAL A 468 -16.46 -11.68 -7.13
C VAL A 468 -15.93 -12.94 -7.80
N ARG A 469 -15.98 -12.96 -9.13
CA ARG A 469 -15.33 -13.96 -9.96
C ARG A 469 -14.10 -13.37 -10.65
N TYR A 470 -12.93 -13.94 -10.35
CA TYR A 470 -11.66 -13.58 -11.01
C TYR A 470 -11.29 -14.54 -12.16
N ILE A 471 -11.86 -15.74 -12.18
CA ILE A 471 -11.57 -16.79 -13.17
C ILE A 471 -12.90 -17.26 -13.78
N GLU A 472 -13.04 -17.10 -15.09
CA GLU A 472 -14.23 -17.55 -15.83
C GLU A 472 -14.11 -19.01 -16.24
N TYR A 473 -15.19 -19.79 -16.09
CA TYR A 473 -15.25 -21.19 -16.53
C TYR A 473 -16.66 -21.69 -16.85
#